data_AF-A0A960HPM8-F1
#
_entry.id   AF-A0A960HPM8-F1
#
_cell.length_a   1.000
_cell.length_b   1.000
_cell.length_c   1.000
_cell.angle_alpha   90.00
_cell.angle_beta   90.00
_cell.angle_gamma   90.00
#
_symmetry.space_group_name_H-M   'P 1'
#
loop_
_entity.id
_entity.type
_entity.pdbx_description
1 polymer ?
#
loop_
_entity_poly.entity_id
_entity_poly.type
_entity_poly.pdbx_seq_one_letter_code
_entity_poly.pdbx_strand_id
1 'polypeptide(L)'
;MTAERRRDRGSNLIEIVITIGLIGILSVSLLAAIGVIFRTEDGVATMVTESHDVQQAVNYVARDIQSGPSSPDGYRTGGDPDVGSGCSALGADNVLRIDYGSTFVAYRIERTTDEVASLDRYECNADGSVRETINIADHLVDDGVTPPAAASLLVKAVPLGAPEVDRIVLELSQSRGVERVSGSPRAENELADAVVAGDCTNDPLEQTLGFSTFIRDDVRFTNGPQIKWTSGIGGNLSFTGGVSVGQNINSDDELPSIEPFGTALYVHRVDWAGSNGSLTMHSNKDMVIDDRSNTYIPGNAKSAYELNGSPSNPKIVANGQSSVLPIDDEIDFANAFEVLRSCSVALGQLPDKSCADCAVHLQLLDQNASGPYPGVSANTNMKLRIVPGKVNVLNVMAADFVQMQNMSFDGPKPGPNQPLIVNIIDSGIVTLTDYPGQGGIGEWVKSTLWNFPNASEVRLLSNNDDVWGTIFAPLAHVDSAVKIEGGVVARSWTHDSREVNGPRVFTGIIDWDA
;
A
#
# COMPACT_ATOMS: atom_id res chain seq x y z
N MET A 1 57.06 -29.19 20.43
CA MET A 1 55.65 -29.33 20.80
C MET A 1 55.55 -29.45 22.31
N THR A 2 55.38 -28.33 22.99
CA THR A 2 55.13 -28.26 24.44
C THR A 2 53.81 -27.54 24.58
N ALA A 3 52.74 -28.32 24.79
CA ALA A 3 51.39 -27.82 24.97
C ALA A 3 51.29 -27.19 26.38
N GLU A 4 51.25 -25.85 26.40
CA GLU A 4 51.02 -25.07 27.61
C GLU A 4 49.55 -25.23 28.01
N ARG A 5 49.30 -26.11 28.99
CA ARG A 5 47.97 -26.27 29.62
C ARG A 5 47.68 -25.00 30.43
N ARG A 6 46.98 -24.04 29.81
CA ARG A 6 46.26 -22.99 30.54
C ARG A 6 45.28 -23.67 31.49
N ARG A 7 45.54 -23.57 32.80
CA ARG A 7 44.57 -23.90 33.84
C ARG A 7 43.57 -22.76 33.88
N ASP A 8 42.38 -22.97 33.35
CA ASP A 8 41.24 -22.12 33.65
C ASP A 8 40.98 -22.20 35.16
N ARG A 9 41.35 -21.14 35.87
CA ARG A 9 40.91 -20.94 37.25
C ARG A 9 39.43 -20.58 37.16
N GLY A 10 38.56 -21.56 37.39
CA GLY A 10 37.14 -21.31 37.54
C GLY A 10 36.91 -20.21 38.58
N SER A 11 36.04 -19.26 38.25
CA SER A 11 35.73 -18.13 39.11
C SER A 11 35.34 -18.60 40.51
N ASN A 12 36.04 -18.09 41.51
CA ASN A 12 35.82 -18.38 42.91
C ASN A 12 34.46 -17.78 43.32
N LEU A 13 33.66 -18.49 44.11
CA LEU A 13 32.33 -18.05 44.58
C LEU A 13 32.32 -16.60 45.09
N ILE A 14 33.41 -16.19 45.76
CA ILE A 14 33.62 -14.83 46.27
C ILE A 14 33.61 -13.78 45.14
N GLU A 15 34.22 -14.08 43.99
CA GLU A 15 34.27 -13.19 42.83
C GLU A 15 32.89 -13.01 42.19
N ILE A 16 32.08 -14.08 42.13
CA ILE A 16 30.69 -14.01 41.65
C ILE A 16 29.84 -13.15 42.59
N VAL A 17 29.95 -13.34 43.90
CA VAL A 17 29.18 -12.57 44.90
C VAL A 17 29.54 -11.09 44.85
N ILE A 18 30.83 -10.76 44.72
CA ILE A 18 31.28 -9.36 44.57
C ILE A 18 30.74 -8.75 43.27
N THR A 19 30.77 -9.49 42.17
CA THR A 19 30.28 -9.02 40.87
C THR A 19 28.78 -8.71 40.92
N ILE A 20 27.97 -9.59 41.50
CA ILE A 20 26.52 -9.37 41.66
C ILE A 20 26.25 -8.16 42.57
N GLY A 21 26.99 -8.01 43.66
CA GLY A 21 26.87 -6.86 44.56
C GLY A 21 27.19 -5.53 43.85
N LEU A 22 28.28 -5.50 43.07
CA LEU A 22 28.67 -4.32 42.29
C LEU A 22 27.64 -3.99 41.20
N ILE A 23 27.14 -5.00 40.47
CA ILE A 23 26.10 -4.79 39.46
C ILE A 23 24.83 -4.23 40.12
N GLY A 24 24.42 -4.76 41.28
CA GLY A 24 23.25 -4.24 42.01
C GLY A 24 23.39 -2.77 42.39
N ILE A 25 24.54 -2.38 42.97
CA ILE A 25 24.81 -0.99 43.37
C ILE A 25 24.86 -0.05 42.15
N LEU A 26 25.53 -0.48 41.07
CA LEU A 26 25.62 0.30 39.83
C LEU A 26 24.25 0.45 39.16
N SER A 27 23.43 -0.61 39.16
CA SER A 27 22.11 -0.59 38.54
C SER A 27 21.15 0.38 39.24
N VAL A 28 21.14 0.38 40.58
CA VAL A 28 20.32 1.32 41.37
C VAL A 28 20.77 2.76 41.14
N SER A 29 22.09 3.00 41.11
CA SER A 29 22.65 4.34 40.88
C SER A 29 22.35 4.86 39.47
N LEU A 30 22.44 3.98 38.46
CA LEU A 30 22.13 4.31 37.08
C LEU A 30 20.64 4.58 36.88
N LEU A 31 19.76 3.75 37.46
CA LEU A 31 18.30 3.97 37.42
C LEU A 31 17.91 5.29 38.10
N ALA A 32 18.54 5.62 39.23
CA ALA A 32 18.31 6.91 39.89
C ALA A 32 18.79 8.09 39.02
N ALA A 33 19.96 7.98 38.37
CA ALA A 33 20.48 9.01 37.47
C ALA A 33 19.58 9.19 36.23
N ILE A 34 19.15 8.10 35.61
CA ILE A 34 18.19 8.11 34.48
C ILE A 34 16.86 8.73 34.93
N GLY A 35 16.36 8.39 36.11
CA GLY A 35 15.15 8.99 36.68
C GLY A 35 15.28 10.49 36.96
N VAL A 36 16.48 10.98 37.30
CA VAL A 36 16.76 12.41 37.43
C VAL A 36 16.79 13.07 36.06
N ILE A 37 17.48 12.49 35.06
CA ILE A 37 17.53 13.03 33.69
C ILE A 37 16.11 13.16 33.11
N PHE A 38 15.27 12.11 33.25
CA PHE A 38 13.87 12.15 32.84
C PHE A 38 13.02 13.19 33.60
N ARG A 39 13.43 13.61 34.80
CA ARG A 39 12.76 14.66 35.58
C ARG A 39 13.31 16.06 35.34
N THR A 40 14.55 16.19 34.88
CA THR A 40 15.22 17.49 34.74
C THR A 40 15.26 17.98 33.30
N GLU A 41 15.06 17.12 32.32
CA GLU A 41 14.90 17.54 30.93
C GLU A 41 13.42 17.71 30.62
N ASP A 42 12.93 18.95 30.68
CA ASP A 42 11.58 19.34 30.29
C ASP A 42 11.20 18.83 28.89
N GLY A 43 12.21 18.63 28.03
CA GLY A 43 12.05 18.05 26.69
C GLY A 43 11.50 16.62 26.70
N VAL A 44 11.84 15.77 27.68
CA VAL A 44 11.34 14.37 27.67
C VAL A 44 9.91 14.26 28.14
N ALA A 45 9.52 15.02 29.17
CA ALA A 45 8.13 15.08 29.60
C ALA A 45 7.23 15.63 28.48
N THR A 46 7.70 16.66 27.78
CA THR A 46 7.02 17.24 26.60
C THR A 46 6.87 16.20 25.50
N MET A 47 7.95 15.51 25.11
CA MET A 47 7.91 14.46 24.09
C MET A 47 6.92 13.32 24.40
N VAL A 48 6.90 12.85 25.64
CA VAL A 48 5.98 11.77 26.04
C VAL A 48 4.53 12.24 25.98
N THR A 49 4.28 13.50 26.35
CA THR A 49 2.94 14.08 26.31
C THR A 49 2.49 14.33 24.87
N GLU A 50 3.33 14.96 24.04
CA GLU A 50 3.08 15.16 22.61
C GLU A 50 2.80 13.84 21.87
N SER A 51 3.54 12.77 22.18
CA SER A 51 3.29 11.45 21.61
C SER A 51 1.95 10.86 22.04
N HIS A 52 1.55 11.08 23.29
CA HIS A 52 0.24 10.67 23.80
C HIS A 52 -0.90 11.47 23.15
N ASP A 53 -0.71 12.78 22.94
CA ASP A 53 -1.65 13.67 22.27
C ASP A 53 -1.92 13.20 20.82
N VAL A 54 -0.87 12.87 20.06
CA VAL A 54 -1.02 12.31 18.69
C VAL A 54 -1.76 10.98 18.72
N GLN A 55 -1.46 10.10 19.67
CA GLN A 55 -2.17 8.81 19.80
C GLN A 55 -3.65 9.01 20.10
N GLN A 56 -4.02 9.96 20.97
CA GLN A 56 -5.41 10.27 21.24
C GLN A 56 -6.10 10.86 20.02
N ALA A 57 -5.46 11.78 19.31
CA ALA A 57 -5.98 12.36 18.08
C ALA A 57 -6.25 11.27 17.03
N VAL A 58 -5.28 10.36 16.79
CA VAL A 58 -5.47 9.23 15.86
C VAL A 58 -6.64 8.33 16.27
N ASN A 59 -6.80 8.04 17.56
CA ASN A 59 -7.85 7.14 18.04
C ASN A 59 -9.27 7.73 17.95
N TYR A 60 -9.42 9.04 18.17
CA TYR A 60 -10.73 9.68 18.19
C TYR A 60 -11.07 10.39 16.88
N VAL A 61 -10.16 11.20 16.34
CA VAL A 61 -10.41 12.04 15.14
C VAL A 61 -10.70 11.19 13.92
N ALA A 62 -9.82 10.22 13.62
CA ALA A 62 -10.02 9.34 12.47
C ALA A 62 -11.34 8.56 12.59
N ARG A 63 -11.65 8.05 13.78
CA ARG A 63 -12.87 7.29 14.06
C ARG A 63 -14.14 8.12 13.92
N ASP A 64 -14.15 9.34 14.47
CA ASP A 64 -15.28 10.25 14.35
C ASP A 64 -15.50 10.62 12.88
N ILE A 65 -14.43 10.96 12.14
CA ILE A 65 -14.51 11.23 10.69
C ILE A 65 -15.08 10.02 9.94
N GLN A 66 -14.58 8.82 10.20
CA GLN A 66 -15.05 7.57 9.57
C GLN A 66 -16.55 7.33 9.80
N SER A 67 -17.03 7.62 11.01
CA SER A 67 -18.46 7.50 11.35
C SER A 67 -19.33 8.64 10.80
N GLY A 68 -18.70 9.70 10.27
CA GLY A 68 -19.36 10.90 9.78
C GLY A 68 -20.13 10.71 8.46
N PRO A 69 -20.96 11.70 8.08
CA PRO A 69 -21.67 11.68 6.81
C PRO A 69 -20.69 11.77 5.62
N SER A 70 -21.03 11.24 4.44
CA SER A 70 -20.20 11.47 3.24
C SER A 70 -20.37 12.87 2.64
N SER A 71 -21.42 13.58 3.04
CA SER A 71 -21.73 14.92 2.51
C SER A 71 -20.86 15.99 3.17
N PRO A 72 -20.24 16.89 2.39
CA PRO A 72 -19.44 18.02 2.90
C PRO A 72 -20.21 18.92 3.87
N ASP A 73 -21.53 19.04 3.70
CA ASP A 73 -22.39 19.88 4.55
C ASP A 73 -22.45 19.39 6.01
N GLY A 74 -22.03 18.14 6.26
CA GLY A 74 -21.91 17.58 7.61
C GLY A 74 -20.63 17.97 8.34
N TYR A 75 -19.72 18.71 7.70
CA TYR A 75 -18.44 19.10 8.29
C TYR A 75 -18.26 20.62 8.25
N ARG A 76 -17.73 21.17 9.35
CA ARG A 76 -17.35 22.58 9.44
C ARG A 76 -15.95 22.67 10.01
N THR A 77 -15.09 23.49 9.42
CA THR A 77 -13.72 23.72 9.88
C THR A 77 -13.55 25.16 10.38
N GLY A 78 -12.44 25.48 11.06
CA GLY A 78 -12.20 26.77 11.74
C GLY A 78 -12.26 28.06 10.88
N GLY A 79 -12.51 27.95 9.57
CA GLY A 79 -12.82 29.11 8.69
C GLY A 79 -14.32 29.33 8.45
N ASP A 80 -15.16 28.39 8.88
CA ASP A 80 -16.61 28.43 8.70
C ASP A 80 -17.26 29.29 9.81
N PRO A 81 -18.08 30.30 9.47
CA PRO A 81 -18.75 31.14 10.46
C PRO A 81 -19.68 30.37 11.40
N ASP A 82 -20.12 29.16 11.01
CA ASP A 82 -21.04 28.32 11.76
C ASP A 82 -20.36 27.12 12.45
N VAL A 83 -19.01 27.13 12.56
CA VAL A 83 -18.27 26.03 13.23
C VAL A 83 -18.59 25.90 14.72
N GLY A 84 -18.94 27.01 15.39
CA GLY A 84 -19.39 27.05 16.78
C GLY A 84 -18.26 27.08 17.82
N SER A 85 -18.62 26.88 19.09
CA SER A 85 -17.68 26.78 20.22
C SER A 85 -18.16 25.71 21.20
N GLY A 86 -17.42 24.59 21.29
CA GLY A 86 -17.85 23.38 21.97
C GLY A 86 -19.18 22.87 21.41
N CYS A 87 -20.16 22.66 22.28
CA CYS A 87 -21.52 22.29 21.89
C CYS A 87 -22.43 23.49 21.53
N SER A 88 -21.90 24.72 21.54
CA SER A 88 -22.66 25.90 21.10
C SER A 88 -22.55 26.08 19.58
N ALA A 89 -23.67 26.36 18.92
CA ALA A 89 -23.68 26.79 17.54
C ALA A 89 -23.13 28.22 17.35
N LEU A 90 -23.04 29.01 18.43
CA LEU A 90 -22.43 30.34 18.43
C LEU A 90 -20.95 30.25 18.82
N GLY A 91 -20.10 30.97 18.09
CA GLY A 91 -18.65 31.04 18.32
C GLY A 91 -17.85 30.51 17.14
N ALA A 92 -16.52 30.62 17.22
CA ALA A 92 -15.59 30.17 16.17
C ALA A 92 -14.36 29.47 16.76
N ASP A 93 -14.47 28.93 17.98
CA ASP A 93 -13.34 28.31 18.70
C ASP A 93 -13.19 26.82 18.35
N ASN A 94 -14.18 26.24 17.67
CA ASN A 94 -14.10 24.90 17.13
C ASN A 94 -13.19 24.88 15.89
N VAL A 95 -12.25 23.94 15.88
CA VAL A 95 -11.37 23.67 14.74
C VAL A 95 -12.06 22.77 13.73
N LEU A 96 -12.80 21.79 14.22
CA LEU A 96 -13.56 20.82 13.43
C LEU A 96 -14.88 20.51 14.13
N ARG A 97 -15.96 20.46 13.36
CA ARG A 97 -17.27 19.99 13.77
C ARG A 97 -17.80 18.97 12.77
N ILE A 98 -18.37 17.88 13.28
CA ILE A 98 -18.93 16.76 12.51
C ILE A 98 -20.38 16.55 12.95
N ASP A 99 -21.34 16.83 12.07
CA ASP A 99 -22.77 16.72 12.32
C ASP A 99 -23.31 15.33 11.89
N TYR A 100 -23.81 14.54 12.84
CA TYR A 100 -24.44 13.22 12.63
C TYR A 100 -25.97 13.31 12.59
N GLY A 101 -26.51 14.48 12.25
CA GLY A 101 -27.94 14.78 12.26
C GLY A 101 -28.48 15.09 13.67
N SER A 102 -28.65 14.08 14.52
CA SER A 102 -29.24 14.25 15.88
C SER A 102 -28.23 14.53 16.99
N THR A 103 -26.95 14.33 16.69
CA THR A 103 -25.80 14.60 17.55
C THR A 103 -24.69 15.18 16.70
N PHE A 104 -23.70 15.80 17.33
CA PHE A 104 -22.50 16.25 16.64
C PHE A 104 -21.29 16.13 17.56
N VAL A 105 -20.11 16.05 16.96
CA VAL A 105 -18.83 16.11 17.66
C VAL A 105 -18.12 17.40 17.27
N ALA A 106 -17.50 18.07 18.23
CA ALA A 106 -16.75 19.29 18.03
C ALA A 106 -15.38 19.20 18.70
N TYR A 107 -14.34 19.61 17.99
CA TYR A 107 -12.97 19.74 18.50
C TYR A 107 -12.69 21.21 18.73
N ARG A 108 -12.44 21.59 19.98
CA ARG A 108 -12.30 22.99 20.39
C ARG A 108 -10.92 23.23 20.97
N ILE A 109 -10.29 24.33 20.57
CA ILE A 109 -9.06 24.78 21.20
C ILE A 109 -9.39 25.55 22.48
N GLU A 110 -8.74 25.19 23.58
CA GLU A 110 -8.72 25.98 24.81
C GLU A 110 -7.31 26.50 25.08
N ARG A 111 -7.16 27.83 25.14
CA ARG A 111 -5.87 28.44 25.47
C ARG A 111 -5.66 28.41 26.98
N THR A 112 -4.67 27.66 27.43
CA THR A 112 -4.37 27.50 28.86
C THR A 112 -3.39 28.59 29.34
N THR A 113 -2.45 28.99 28.49
CA THR A 113 -1.50 30.09 28.70
C THR A 113 -1.23 30.82 27.38
N ASP A 114 -0.36 31.85 27.39
CA ASP A 114 0.02 32.58 26.17
C ASP A 114 0.85 31.74 25.18
N GLU A 115 1.40 30.59 25.61
CA GLU A 115 2.29 29.74 24.78
C GLU A 115 1.77 28.30 24.59
N VAL A 116 0.76 27.90 25.36
CA VAL A 116 0.24 26.53 25.38
C VAL A 116 -1.28 26.52 25.24
N ALA A 117 -1.77 25.66 24.35
CA ALA A 117 -3.18 25.39 24.16
C ALA A 117 -3.47 23.89 24.28
N SER A 118 -4.71 23.57 24.62
CA SER A 118 -5.25 22.21 24.60
C SER A 118 -6.31 22.07 23.50
N LEU A 119 -6.56 20.84 23.07
CA LEU A 119 -7.64 20.47 22.18
C LEU A 119 -8.55 19.48 22.89
N ASP A 120 -9.82 19.85 23.02
CA ASP A 120 -10.83 19.00 23.64
C ASP A 120 -11.87 18.57 22.60
N ARG A 121 -12.24 17.29 22.65
CA ARG A 121 -13.36 16.70 21.93
C ARG A 121 -14.62 16.80 22.77
N TYR A 122 -15.65 17.41 22.22
CA TYR A 122 -16.99 17.50 22.77
C TYR A 122 -17.94 16.63 21.97
N GLU A 123 -18.64 15.72 22.64
CA GLU A 123 -19.80 15.04 22.06
C GLU A 123 -21.08 15.75 22.52
N CYS A 124 -21.91 16.14 21.55
CA CYS A 124 -23.00 17.07 21.77
C CYS A 124 -24.33 16.48 21.28
N ASN A 125 -25.40 16.76 22.02
CA ASN A 125 -26.76 16.53 21.54
C ASN A 125 -27.19 17.65 20.58
N ALA A 126 -28.21 17.42 19.75
CA ALA A 126 -28.76 18.44 18.84
C ALA A 126 -29.24 19.74 19.53
N ASP A 127 -29.54 19.69 20.84
CA ASP A 127 -29.94 20.86 21.63
C ASP A 127 -28.73 21.70 22.14
N GLY A 128 -27.51 21.26 21.83
CA GLY A 128 -26.28 21.91 22.27
C GLY A 128 -25.83 21.53 23.69
N SER A 129 -26.49 20.57 24.34
CA SER A 129 -26.01 20.04 25.62
C SER A 129 -24.82 19.10 25.42
N VAL A 130 -23.84 19.20 26.33
CA VAL A 130 -22.65 18.35 26.36
C VAL A 130 -23.03 16.96 26.87
N ARG A 131 -22.68 15.92 26.11
CA ARG A 131 -22.81 14.52 26.50
C ARG A 131 -21.52 13.98 27.10
N GLU A 132 -20.40 14.27 26.47
CA GLU A 132 -19.07 13.84 26.89
C GLU A 132 -18.02 14.86 26.47
N THR A 133 -16.96 14.98 27.28
CA THR A 133 -15.78 15.79 26.96
C THR A 133 -14.55 14.92 27.19
N ILE A 134 -13.66 14.89 26.19
CA ILE A 134 -12.41 14.12 26.21
C ILE A 134 -11.29 15.07 25.80
N ASN A 135 -10.24 15.15 26.61
CA ASN A 135 -9.04 15.85 26.23
C ASN A 135 -8.27 15.03 25.19
N ILE A 136 -7.91 15.68 24.08
CA ILE A 136 -7.22 15.07 22.92
C ILE A 136 -5.74 15.46 22.90
N ALA A 137 -5.44 16.71 23.25
CA ALA A 137 -4.08 17.19 23.34
C ALA A 137 -3.98 18.27 24.42
N ASP A 138 -2.91 18.23 25.21
CA ASP A 138 -2.66 19.21 26.27
C ASP A 138 -1.49 20.14 25.97
N HIS A 139 -0.62 19.78 25.02
CA HIS A 139 0.64 20.50 24.74
C HIS A 139 0.72 20.95 23.28
N LEU A 140 -0.25 21.75 22.84
CA LEU A 140 -0.18 22.43 21.55
C LEU A 140 0.53 23.77 21.68
N VAL A 141 1.40 24.08 20.72
CA VAL A 141 2.15 25.34 20.66
C VAL A 141 1.23 26.45 20.15
N ASP A 142 1.03 27.49 20.97
CA ASP A 142 0.36 28.74 20.57
C ASP A 142 1.40 29.87 20.51
N ASP A 143 1.95 30.13 19.33
CA ASP A 143 2.90 31.23 19.14
C ASP A 143 2.21 32.56 18.77
N GLY A 144 0.87 32.58 18.77
CA GLY A 144 0.04 33.70 18.36
C GLY A 144 0.07 34.02 16.86
N VAL A 145 0.83 33.27 16.05
CA VAL A 145 0.94 33.44 14.59
C VAL A 145 0.27 32.30 13.86
N THR A 146 0.55 31.07 14.29
CA THR A 146 -0.02 29.83 13.77
C THR A 146 -1.07 29.29 14.74
N PRO A 147 -2.27 28.89 14.25
CA PRO A 147 -3.25 28.23 15.10
C PRO A 147 -2.65 26.97 15.74
N PRO A 148 -2.88 26.72 17.03
CA PRO A 148 -2.40 25.50 17.70
C PRO A 148 -2.94 24.22 17.07
N ALA A 149 -4.11 24.29 16.44
CA ALA A 149 -4.64 23.26 15.57
C ALA A 149 -5.46 23.87 14.43
N ALA A 150 -5.49 23.18 13.28
CA ALA A 150 -6.27 23.56 12.11
C ALA A 150 -6.89 22.32 11.45
N ALA A 151 -8.08 22.44 10.87
CA ALA A 151 -8.68 21.37 10.08
C ALA A 151 -8.91 21.83 8.64
N SER A 152 -8.64 20.92 7.70
CA SER A 152 -8.91 21.12 6.28
C SER A 152 -9.82 20.00 5.76
N LEU A 153 -10.75 20.38 4.89
CA LEU A 153 -11.71 19.48 4.26
C LEU A 153 -11.37 19.37 2.77
N LEU A 154 -11.04 18.16 2.32
CA LEU A 154 -10.87 17.85 0.91
C LEU A 154 -12.15 17.19 0.39
N VAL A 155 -12.67 17.75 -0.70
CA VAL A 155 -13.94 17.33 -1.30
C VAL A 155 -13.65 16.81 -2.70
N LYS A 156 -14.12 15.59 -2.98
CA LYS A 156 -14.06 14.97 -4.30
C LYS A 156 -15.26 15.45 -5.13
N ALA A 157 -14.98 16.02 -6.30
CA ALA A 157 -16.02 16.35 -7.25
C ALA A 157 -16.51 15.07 -7.96
N VAL A 158 -17.79 14.74 -7.81
CA VAL A 158 -18.42 13.61 -8.50
C VAL A 158 -19.09 14.13 -9.78
N PRO A 159 -18.69 13.70 -10.99
CA PRO A 159 -19.14 14.30 -12.26
C PRO A 159 -20.66 14.34 -12.48
N LEU A 160 -21.41 13.46 -11.82
CA LEU A 160 -22.87 13.37 -11.89
C LEU A 160 -23.55 13.26 -10.51
N GLY A 161 -22.85 13.61 -9.44
CA GLY A 161 -23.31 13.44 -8.05
C GLY A 161 -23.19 14.69 -7.19
N ALA A 162 -23.72 14.62 -5.97
CA ALA A 162 -23.38 15.61 -4.95
C ALA A 162 -21.88 15.49 -4.62
N PRO A 163 -21.19 16.59 -4.28
CA PRO A 163 -19.81 16.50 -3.81
C PRO A 163 -19.75 15.61 -2.57
N GLU A 164 -18.69 14.82 -2.46
CA GLU A 164 -18.46 13.93 -1.33
C GLU A 164 -17.14 14.28 -0.66
N VAL A 165 -17.08 14.09 0.66
CA VAL A 165 -15.87 14.29 1.42
C VAL A 165 -14.89 13.19 1.08
N ASP A 166 -13.75 13.58 0.52
CA ASP A 166 -12.65 12.69 0.21
C ASP A 166 -11.86 12.38 1.48
N ARG A 167 -11.42 13.44 2.17
CA ARG A 167 -10.53 13.36 3.32
C ARG A 167 -10.64 14.61 4.18
N ILE A 168 -10.47 14.44 5.48
CA ILE A 168 -10.32 15.52 6.45
C ILE A 168 -8.96 15.39 7.09
N VAL A 169 -8.22 16.49 7.18
CA VAL A 169 -6.89 16.53 7.81
C VAL A 169 -6.94 17.51 8.97
N LEU A 170 -6.63 17.02 10.17
CA LEU A 170 -6.40 17.81 11.38
C LEU A 170 -4.90 17.97 11.61
N GLU A 171 -4.43 19.20 11.60
CA GLU A 171 -3.06 19.59 11.87
C GLU A 171 -2.92 20.04 13.33
N LEU A 172 -1.93 19.52 14.06
CA LEU A 172 -1.62 19.83 15.45
C LEU A 172 -0.22 20.44 15.54
N SER A 173 -0.11 21.68 16.02
CA SER A 173 1.18 22.37 16.19
C SER A 173 1.85 21.93 17.50
N GLN A 174 2.98 21.24 17.41
CA GLN A 174 3.76 20.75 18.55
C GLN A 174 5.19 21.33 18.53
N SER A 175 5.97 21.13 19.59
CA SER A 175 7.32 21.72 19.72
C SER A 175 8.30 21.26 18.63
N ARG A 176 8.03 20.11 18.00
CA ARG A 176 8.86 19.52 16.93
C ARG A 176 8.39 19.84 15.51
N GLY A 177 7.22 20.42 15.36
CA GLY A 177 6.60 20.66 14.05
C GLY A 177 5.10 20.44 14.09
N VAL A 178 4.50 20.38 12.90
CA VAL A 178 3.08 20.14 12.72
C VAL A 178 2.87 18.65 12.48
N GLU A 179 2.11 18.02 13.36
CA GLU A 179 1.65 16.64 13.21
C GLU A 179 0.30 16.61 12.49
N ARG A 180 0.06 15.62 11.64
CA ARG A 180 -1.17 15.50 10.86
C ARG A 180 -1.91 14.21 11.19
N VAL A 181 -3.22 14.34 11.41
CA VAL A 181 -4.13 13.21 11.57
C VAL A 181 -5.21 13.33 10.51
N SER A 182 -5.35 12.33 9.66
CA SER A 182 -6.33 12.32 8.57
C SER A 182 -7.39 11.23 8.77
N GLY A 183 -8.53 11.39 8.11
CA GLY A 183 -9.58 10.38 8.04
C GLY A 183 -10.53 10.65 6.87
N SER A 184 -11.28 9.62 6.46
CA SER A 184 -12.28 9.71 5.39
C SER A 184 -13.60 9.10 5.85
N PRO A 185 -14.74 9.80 5.70
CA PRO A 185 -16.04 9.21 6.02
C PRO A 185 -16.29 7.96 5.18
N ARG A 186 -16.93 6.95 5.78
CA ARG A 186 -17.37 5.74 5.08
C ARG A 186 -16.27 4.93 4.38
N ALA A 187 -14.99 5.05 4.74
CA ALA A 187 -13.95 4.14 4.24
C ALA A 187 -14.34 2.65 4.40
N GLU A 188 -15.13 2.32 5.43
CA GLU A 188 -15.66 0.98 5.69
C GLU A 188 -16.93 0.64 4.87
N ASN A 189 -17.73 1.65 4.48
CA ASN A 189 -19.02 1.48 3.79
C ASN A 189 -18.93 1.56 2.26
N GLU A 190 -17.97 2.31 1.71
CA GLU A 190 -17.65 2.18 0.27
C GLU A 190 -17.20 0.74 -0.06
N LEU A 191 -16.66 0.02 0.93
CA LEU A 191 -16.38 -1.40 0.80
C LEU A 191 -17.51 -2.31 1.26
N ALA A 192 -18.34 -1.95 2.23
CA ALA A 192 -19.52 -2.76 2.50
C ALA A 192 -20.48 -2.79 1.30
N ASP A 193 -20.65 -1.69 0.56
CA ASP A 193 -21.51 -1.68 -0.63
C ASP A 193 -20.83 -2.35 -1.85
N ALA A 194 -19.51 -2.19 -2.05
CA ALA A 194 -18.76 -2.88 -3.12
C ALA A 194 -18.54 -4.39 -2.87
N VAL A 195 -18.36 -4.81 -1.60
CA VAL A 195 -18.15 -6.21 -1.20
C VAL A 195 -19.47 -6.98 -1.10
N VAL A 196 -20.60 -6.32 -0.83
CA VAL A 196 -21.93 -6.97 -0.76
C VAL A 196 -22.61 -7.05 -2.14
N ALA A 197 -22.25 -6.19 -3.11
CA ALA A 197 -22.80 -6.25 -4.47
C ALA A 197 -21.98 -7.10 -5.47
N GLY A 198 -20.67 -7.32 -5.24
CA GLY A 198 -19.83 -8.03 -6.21
C GLY A 198 -19.43 -7.19 -7.43
N ASP A 199 -19.49 -5.87 -7.29
CA ASP A 199 -19.24 -4.94 -8.39
C ASP A 199 -17.75 -4.69 -8.53
N CYS A 200 -17.13 -5.43 -9.45
CA CYS A 200 -15.85 -5.03 -9.99
C CYS A 200 -16.05 -3.71 -10.76
N THR A 201 -15.19 -2.73 -10.56
CA THR A 201 -15.30 -1.49 -11.34
C THR A 201 -14.91 -1.74 -12.80
N ASN A 202 -15.11 -0.73 -13.66
CA ASN A 202 -14.77 -0.86 -15.07
C ASN A 202 -13.27 -1.08 -15.31
N ASP A 203 -12.41 -0.67 -14.37
CA ASP A 203 -10.99 -1.03 -14.33
C ASP A 203 -10.76 -2.03 -13.18
N PRO A 204 -10.50 -3.32 -13.48
CA PRO A 204 -10.32 -4.33 -12.44
C PRO A 204 -9.08 -4.08 -11.55
N LEU A 205 -8.19 -3.16 -11.93
CA LEU A 205 -6.99 -2.81 -11.18
C LEU A 205 -7.05 -1.40 -10.58
N GLU A 206 -8.20 -0.73 -10.56
CA GLU A 206 -8.35 0.62 -10.02
C GLU A 206 -7.80 0.75 -8.59
N GLN A 207 -8.05 -0.27 -7.77
CA GLN A 207 -7.61 -0.34 -6.36
C GLN A 207 -6.11 -0.59 -6.18
N THR A 208 -5.35 -0.76 -7.27
CA THR A 208 -3.87 -0.71 -7.20
C THR A 208 -3.36 0.72 -7.11
N LEU A 209 -4.24 1.73 -7.26
CA LEU A 209 -3.91 3.15 -7.18
C LEU A 209 -2.80 3.55 -8.17
N GLY A 210 -2.68 2.81 -9.27
CA GLY A 210 -1.66 3.00 -10.31
C GLY A 210 -0.32 2.30 -10.05
N PHE A 211 -0.19 1.51 -8.97
CA PHE A 211 1.01 0.70 -8.76
C PHE A 211 1.07 -0.48 -9.72
N SER A 212 2.18 -0.61 -10.44
CA SER A 212 2.36 -1.74 -11.37
C SER A 212 2.54 -3.08 -10.67
N THR A 213 3.19 -3.06 -9.52
CA THR A 213 3.27 -4.17 -8.58
C THR A 213 2.51 -3.78 -7.34
N PHE A 214 1.46 -4.51 -6.95
CA PHE A 214 0.65 -4.21 -5.78
C PHE A 214 0.45 -5.47 -4.95
N ILE A 215 1.11 -5.54 -3.79
CA ILE A 215 1.19 -6.75 -2.95
C ILE A 215 0.64 -6.45 -1.57
N ARG A 216 -0.30 -7.26 -1.09
CA ARG A 216 -0.95 -7.06 0.21
C ARG A 216 -0.03 -7.34 1.39
N ASP A 217 0.59 -8.52 1.38
CA ASP A 217 1.41 -9.05 2.46
C ASP A 217 2.90 -8.95 2.05
N ASP A 218 3.69 -9.96 2.37
CA ASP A 218 5.14 -9.94 2.21
C ASP A 218 5.61 -10.11 0.75
N VAL A 219 6.74 -9.45 0.46
CA VAL A 219 7.50 -9.60 -0.78
C VAL A 219 8.91 -10.10 -0.49
N ARG A 220 9.36 -11.04 -1.29
CA ARG A 220 10.72 -11.56 -1.28
C ARG A 220 11.35 -11.48 -2.66
N PHE A 221 12.31 -10.59 -2.81
CA PHE A 221 13.17 -10.53 -3.99
C PHE A 221 14.42 -11.39 -3.78
N THR A 222 14.69 -12.32 -4.69
CA THR A 222 15.89 -13.16 -4.62
C THR A 222 16.76 -12.97 -5.84
N ASN A 223 18.09 -13.03 -5.65
CA ASN A 223 19.07 -12.99 -6.74
C ASN A 223 19.02 -11.72 -7.60
N GLY A 224 18.65 -10.58 -6.99
CA GLY A 224 18.76 -9.24 -7.57
C GLY A 224 17.87 -8.94 -8.79
N PRO A 225 16.54 -9.10 -8.72
CA PRO A 225 15.65 -8.74 -9.81
C PRO A 225 15.64 -7.24 -10.14
N GLN A 226 15.12 -6.92 -11.32
CA GLN A 226 14.88 -5.56 -11.76
C GLN A 226 13.38 -5.27 -11.86
N ILE A 227 12.86 -4.46 -10.94
CA ILE A 227 11.49 -3.97 -10.96
C ILE A 227 11.51 -2.61 -11.63
N LYS A 228 11.11 -2.55 -12.90
CA LYS A 228 11.32 -1.34 -13.71
C LYS A 228 10.36 -0.20 -13.35
N TRP A 229 9.27 -0.49 -12.63
CA TRP A 229 8.13 0.40 -12.38
C TRP A 229 7.72 0.44 -10.91
N THR A 230 6.59 1.10 -10.64
CA THR A 230 6.09 1.38 -9.29
C THR A 230 5.70 0.11 -8.54
N SER A 231 6.01 0.06 -7.24
CA SER A 231 5.63 -1.05 -6.37
C SER A 231 5.00 -0.55 -5.07
N GLY A 232 3.83 -1.09 -4.72
CA GLY A 232 3.18 -0.91 -3.42
C GLY A 232 3.17 -2.25 -2.68
N ILE A 233 3.73 -2.27 -1.47
CA ILE A 233 3.90 -3.46 -0.65
C ILE A 233 3.35 -3.19 0.76
N GLY A 234 2.25 -3.86 1.11
CA GLY A 234 1.59 -3.70 2.40
C GLY A 234 2.25 -4.48 3.55
N GLY A 235 3.05 -5.51 3.26
CA GLY A 235 3.77 -6.30 4.26
C GLY A 235 5.28 -6.01 4.32
N ASN A 236 6.04 -7.05 4.68
CA ASN A 236 7.49 -6.96 4.78
C ASN A 236 8.15 -7.14 3.41
N LEU A 237 9.08 -6.25 3.07
CA LEU A 237 9.99 -6.42 1.95
C LEU A 237 11.31 -7.06 2.44
N SER A 238 11.65 -8.21 1.87
CA SER A 238 12.98 -8.81 1.99
C SER A 238 13.67 -8.90 0.62
N PHE A 239 14.99 -8.74 0.58
CA PHE A 239 15.74 -8.79 -0.66
C PHE A 239 17.09 -9.48 -0.53
N THR A 240 17.49 -10.25 -1.55
CA THR A 240 18.86 -10.75 -1.68
C THR A 240 19.51 -10.34 -3.01
N GLY A 241 20.81 -10.06 -2.97
CA GLY A 241 21.58 -9.59 -4.13
C GLY A 241 21.40 -8.10 -4.43
N GLY A 242 21.58 -7.69 -5.68
CA GLY A 242 21.41 -6.31 -6.13
C GLY A 242 20.04 -6.08 -6.74
N VAL A 243 19.04 -5.76 -5.92
CA VAL A 243 17.69 -5.44 -6.40
C VAL A 243 17.65 -4.00 -6.89
N SER A 244 16.93 -3.77 -7.98
CA SER A 244 16.66 -2.42 -8.46
C SER A 244 15.17 -2.18 -8.64
N VAL A 245 14.69 -1.00 -8.25
CA VAL A 245 13.30 -0.57 -8.40
C VAL A 245 13.25 0.77 -9.15
N GLY A 246 12.19 1.01 -9.92
CA GLY A 246 11.93 2.27 -10.61
C GLY A 246 12.92 2.62 -11.73
N GLN A 247 13.58 1.64 -12.34
CA GLN A 247 14.63 1.87 -13.35
C GLN A 247 14.17 2.64 -14.59
N ASN A 248 12.90 2.53 -14.99
CA ASN A 248 12.39 3.11 -16.23
C ASN A 248 11.31 4.17 -15.99
N ILE A 249 11.24 4.75 -14.78
CA ILE A 249 10.30 5.82 -14.48
C ILE A 249 10.96 7.17 -14.79
N ASN A 250 10.46 7.86 -15.81
CA ASN A 250 10.89 9.20 -16.18
C ASN A 250 10.28 10.26 -15.24
N SER A 251 10.83 11.47 -15.24
CA SER A 251 10.29 12.60 -14.45
C SER A 251 8.84 12.92 -14.82
N ASP A 252 8.50 12.75 -16.09
CA ASP A 252 7.24 13.19 -16.68
C ASP A 252 6.18 12.06 -16.68
N ASP A 253 6.54 10.86 -16.23
CA ASP A 253 5.59 9.76 -16.12
C ASP A 253 4.60 10.04 -14.99
N GLU A 254 3.31 9.87 -15.32
CA GLU A 254 2.20 9.96 -14.37
C GLU A 254 2.25 8.75 -13.43
N LEU A 255 2.32 9.02 -12.13
CA LEU A 255 2.49 8.03 -11.08
C LEU A 255 1.24 7.98 -10.19
N PRO A 256 1.11 6.93 -9.35
CA PRO A 256 0.10 6.90 -8.30
C PRO A 256 -0.09 8.26 -7.64
N SER A 257 -1.34 8.72 -7.58
CA SER A 257 -1.73 9.99 -6.97
C SER A 257 -1.74 9.94 -5.44
N ILE A 258 -1.20 8.89 -4.84
CA ILE A 258 -1.11 8.75 -3.40
C ILE A 258 -0.07 9.74 -2.91
N GLU A 259 -0.46 10.59 -1.96
CA GLU A 259 0.49 11.44 -1.26
C GLU A 259 1.43 10.57 -0.41
N PRO A 260 2.76 10.78 -0.47
CA PRO A 260 3.43 11.80 -1.27
C PRO A 260 3.47 11.44 -2.77
N PHE A 261 2.97 12.37 -3.60
CA PHE A 261 2.87 12.20 -5.06
C PHE A 261 4.20 11.75 -5.65
N GLY A 262 4.15 10.81 -6.57
CA GLY A 262 5.34 10.36 -7.27
C GLY A 262 6.15 9.31 -6.51
N THR A 263 5.48 8.41 -5.80
CA THR A 263 6.10 7.27 -5.12
C THR A 263 6.43 6.14 -6.11
N ALA A 264 7.72 5.78 -6.20
CA ALA A 264 8.18 4.63 -6.99
C ALA A 264 8.16 3.32 -6.19
N LEU A 265 8.32 3.41 -4.87
CA LEU A 265 8.25 2.24 -3.99
C LEU A 265 7.62 2.66 -2.67
N TYR A 266 6.45 2.09 -2.38
CA TYR A 266 5.79 2.16 -1.08
C TYR A 266 5.97 0.80 -0.39
N VAL A 267 6.50 0.80 0.83
CA VAL A 267 6.69 -0.41 1.62
C VAL A 267 6.32 -0.12 3.07
N HIS A 268 5.44 -0.94 3.64
CA HIS A 268 5.15 -0.83 5.07
C HIS A 268 6.42 -1.10 5.89
N ARG A 269 7.07 -2.26 5.75
CA ARG A 269 8.28 -2.57 6.52
C ARG A 269 9.36 -3.28 5.72
N VAL A 270 10.62 -3.04 6.05
CA VAL A 270 11.77 -3.80 5.54
C VAL A 270 12.16 -4.90 6.54
N ASP A 271 12.23 -6.16 6.08
CA ASP A 271 12.81 -7.26 6.84
C ASP A 271 14.33 -7.26 6.65
N TRP A 272 15.01 -6.49 7.50
CA TRP A 272 16.47 -6.41 7.49
C TRP A 272 17.15 -7.73 7.86
N ALA A 273 16.53 -8.57 8.70
CA ALA A 273 17.12 -9.85 9.12
C ALA A 273 17.08 -10.90 7.99
N GLY A 274 16.01 -10.87 7.18
CA GLY A 274 15.86 -11.68 5.97
C GLY A 274 16.57 -11.10 4.73
N SER A 275 17.09 -9.88 4.80
CA SER A 275 17.72 -9.20 3.66
C SER A 275 19.25 -9.33 3.63
N ASN A 276 19.79 -9.47 2.42
CA ASN A 276 21.23 -9.58 2.16
C ASN A 276 21.57 -9.02 0.78
N GLY A 277 21.99 -7.77 0.70
CA GLY A 277 22.53 -7.14 -0.49
C GLY A 277 22.22 -5.65 -0.52
N SER A 278 21.81 -5.15 -1.69
CA SER A 278 21.39 -3.77 -1.87
C SER A 278 20.07 -3.67 -2.62
N LEU A 279 19.16 -2.85 -2.11
CA LEU A 279 18.00 -2.37 -2.84
C LEU A 279 18.31 -0.97 -3.39
N THR A 280 18.30 -0.80 -4.70
CA THR A 280 18.63 0.48 -5.34
C THR A 280 17.41 1.07 -6.03
N MET A 281 17.04 2.28 -5.67
CA MET A 281 16.05 3.07 -6.41
C MET A 281 16.75 3.88 -7.50
N HIS A 282 16.26 3.79 -8.73
CA HIS A 282 16.88 4.40 -9.91
C HIS A 282 16.11 5.60 -10.48
N SER A 283 14.87 5.82 -10.06
CA SER A 283 14.01 6.90 -10.53
C SER A 283 14.45 8.28 -9.99
N ASN A 284 13.78 9.34 -10.45
CA ASN A 284 13.76 10.67 -9.79
C ASN A 284 12.51 10.79 -8.89
N LYS A 285 12.13 9.70 -8.23
CA LYS A 285 10.81 9.51 -7.63
C LYS A 285 10.99 8.86 -6.25
N ASP A 286 10.13 9.22 -5.32
CA ASP A 286 10.39 8.97 -3.92
C ASP A 286 10.12 7.51 -3.51
N MET A 287 10.75 7.11 -2.42
CA MET A 287 10.47 5.89 -1.69
C MET A 287 9.72 6.26 -0.42
N VAL A 288 8.69 5.50 -0.08
CA VAL A 288 7.96 5.67 1.17
C VAL A 288 8.12 4.39 1.97
N ILE A 289 8.74 4.48 3.15
CA ILE A 289 9.04 3.33 4.01
C ILE A 289 8.66 3.64 5.46
N ASP A 290 7.80 2.81 6.08
CA ASP A 290 7.48 2.89 7.51
C ASP A 290 8.44 2.02 8.34
N ASP A 291 9.68 2.48 8.47
CA ASP A 291 10.64 1.88 9.42
C ASP A 291 11.01 2.84 10.54
N ARG A 292 9.99 3.21 11.34
CA ARG A 292 10.15 4.01 12.57
C ARG A 292 11.06 3.36 13.62
N SER A 293 11.41 2.07 13.44
CA SER A 293 12.19 1.29 14.39
C SER A 293 13.71 1.39 14.20
N ASN A 294 14.18 1.90 13.06
CA ASN A 294 15.60 2.01 12.75
C ASN A 294 16.02 3.45 12.46
N THR A 295 17.23 3.80 12.89
CA THR A 295 17.76 5.15 12.76
C THR A 295 18.05 5.47 11.29
N TYR A 296 17.26 6.35 10.70
CA TYR A 296 17.63 7.04 9.47
C TYR A 296 18.93 7.82 9.71
N ILE A 297 19.99 7.50 8.96
CA ILE A 297 21.22 8.28 8.97
C ILE A 297 21.30 9.00 7.61
N PRO A 298 20.90 10.28 7.53
CA PRO A 298 21.04 11.04 6.30
C PRO A 298 22.53 11.13 5.93
N GLY A 299 22.92 10.44 4.85
CA GLY A 299 24.27 10.50 4.29
C GLY A 299 24.51 11.77 3.46
N ASN A 300 25.76 12.22 3.39
CA ASN A 300 26.14 13.55 2.86
C ASN A 300 26.09 13.69 1.33
N ALA A 301 25.76 12.63 0.59
CA ALA A 301 25.45 12.67 -0.85
C ALA A 301 24.82 11.34 -1.25
N LYS A 302 23.52 11.34 -1.60
CA LYS A 302 22.70 10.15 -1.89
C LYS A 302 22.38 9.35 -0.61
N SER A 303 21.14 9.47 -0.13
CA SER A 303 20.68 8.83 1.09
C SER A 303 20.72 7.31 0.97
N ALA A 304 21.59 6.68 1.77
CA ALA A 304 21.54 5.25 2.02
C ALA A 304 20.84 5.02 3.37
N TYR A 305 19.84 4.12 3.42
CA TYR A 305 19.40 3.58 4.71
C TYR A 305 20.37 2.47 5.09
N GLU A 306 20.99 2.63 6.26
CA GLU A 306 21.96 1.70 6.80
C GLU A 306 21.51 1.22 8.18
N LEU A 307 21.54 -0.09 8.40
CA LEU A 307 21.34 -0.66 9.72
C LEU A 307 22.53 -0.25 10.62
N ASN A 308 22.28 0.54 11.68
CA ASN A 308 23.24 0.88 12.73
C ASN A 308 24.55 1.56 12.25
N GLY A 309 24.51 2.37 11.18
CA GLY A 309 25.67 3.15 10.71
C GLY A 309 26.88 2.31 10.27
N SER A 310 26.66 1.04 9.95
CA SER A 310 27.68 0.16 9.38
C SER A 310 27.39 -0.08 7.89
N PRO A 311 28.27 0.36 6.98
CA PRO A 311 27.98 0.44 5.54
C PRO A 311 28.00 -0.91 4.80
N SER A 312 27.92 -2.04 5.50
CA SER A 312 28.31 -3.32 4.91
C SER A 312 27.18 -3.99 4.14
N ASN A 313 26.05 -4.35 4.77
CA ASN A 313 24.99 -5.19 4.19
C ASN A 313 23.93 -5.56 5.25
N PRO A 314 22.60 -5.56 5.00
CA PRO A 314 21.85 -5.00 3.86
C PRO A 314 21.78 -3.48 3.85
N LYS A 315 21.54 -2.89 2.67
CA LYS A 315 21.37 -1.43 2.50
C LYS A 315 20.33 -1.08 1.45
N ILE A 316 19.75 0.11 1.57
CA ILE A 316 18.90 0.73 0.55
C ILE A 316 19.62 1.97 0.02
N VAL A 317 19.61 2.18 -1.29
CA VAL A 317 20.29 3.29 -1.96
C VAL A 317 19.28 4.05 -2.82
N ALA A 318 19.06 5.33 -2.51
CA ALA A 318 18.33 6.24 -3.39
C ALA A 318 19.32 6.92 -4.37
N ASN A 319 19.16 6.70 -5.68
CA ASN A 319 19.92 7.44 -6.70
C ASN A 319 19.15 8.65 -7.21
N GLY A 320 19.87 9.59 -7.82
CA GLY A 320 19.28 10.75 -8.50
C GLY A 320 18.77 11.81 -7.53
N GLN A 321 17.54 12.28 -7.76
CA GLN A 321 16.81 13.24 -6.91
C GLN A 321 15.83 12.56 -5.94
N SER A 322 15.79 11.22 -5.90
CA SER A 322 14.84 10.48 -5.07
C SER A 322 15.13 10.68 -3.58
N SER A 323 14.07 10.91 -2.83
CA SER A 323 14.07 10.92 -1.37
C SER A 323 13.51 9.60 -0.84
N VAL A 324 13.77 9.35 0.44
CA VAL A 324 13.05 8.32 1.19
C VAL A 324 12.30 9.04 2.29
N LEU A 325 11.00 8.87 2.29
CA LEU A 325 10.04 9.55 3.16
C LEU A 325 9.43 8.53 4.12
N PRO A 326 9.07 8.94 5.35
CA PRO A 326 8.21 8.13 6.20
C PRO A 326 6.82 7.97 5.58
N ILE A 327 6.06 6.97 6.04
CA ILE A 327 4.63 6.88 5.71
C ILE A 327 3.87 7.93 6.54
N ASP A 328 3.34 8.93 5.84
CA ASP A 328 2.46 9.96 6.39
C ASP A 328 0.97 9.58 6.22
N ASP A 329 0.61 9.01 5.07
CA ASP A 329 -0.71 8.44 4.78
C ASP A 329 -0.57 6.94 4.44
N GLU A 330 -1.22 6.08 5.22
CA GLU A 330 -1.16 4.64 5.00
C GLU A 330 -2.16 4.19 3.92
N ILE A 331 -1.67 3.45 2.92
CA ILE A 331 -2.54 2.75 1.98
C ILE A 331 -3.24 1.60 2.71
N ASP A 332 -4.56 1.55 2.68
CA ASP A 332 -5.32 0.41 3.21
C ASP A 332 -5.29 -0.78 2.23
N PHE A 333 -4.19 -1.54 2.28
CA PHE A 333 -4.01 -2.74 1.47
C PHE A 333 -5.05 -3.83 1.77
N ALA A 334 -5.52 -3.94 3.02
CA ALA A 334 -6.47 -4.98 3.38
C ALA A 334 -7.79 -4.76 2.63
N ASN A 335 -8.27 -3.53 2.71
CA ASN A 335 -9.46 -3.03 2.05
C ASN A 335 -9.35 -3.10 0.52
N ALA A 336 -8.29 -2.54 -0.06
CA ALA A 336 -8.05 -2.62 -1.51
C ALA A 336 -8.08 -4.07 -2.01
N PHE A 337 -7.51 -5.01 -1.25
CA PHE A 337 -7.52 -6.43 -1.63
C PHE A 337 -8.85 -7.14 -1.48
N GLU A 338 -9.78 -6.69 -0.63
CA GLU A 338 -11.14 -7.24 -0.62
C GLU A 338 -11.85 -6.95 -1.94
N VAL A 339 -11.72 -5.72 -2.47
CA VAL A 339 -12.26 -5.36 -3.79
C VAL A 339 -11.55 -6.12 -4.90
N LEU A 340 -10.20 -6.16 -4.91
CA LEU A 340 -9.45 -6.87 -5.94
C LEU A 340 -9.79 -8.37 -5.98
N ARG A 341 -10.04 -9.00 -4.82
CA ARG A 341 -10.51 -10.38 -4.73
C ARG A 341 -11.89 -10.57 -5.34
N SER A 342 -12.84 -9.71 -4.98
CA SER A 342 -14.18 -9.73 -5.55
C SER A 342 -14.12 -9.60 -7.07
N CYS A 343 -13.34 -8.64 -7.58
CA CYS A 343 -13.03 -8.48 -9.00
C CYS A 343 -12.48 -9.75 -9.64
N SER A 344 -11.41 -10.34 -9.07
CA SER A 344 -10.80 -11.55 -9.61
C SER A 344 -11.81 -12.70 -9.74
N VAL A 345 -12.67 -12.89 -8.74
CA VAL A 345 -13.74 -13.89 -8.78
C VAL A 345 -14.78 -13.56 -9.85
N ALA A 346 -15.23 -12.30 -9.97
CA ALA A 346 -16.19 -11.87 -10.99
C ALA A 346 -15.65 -12.07 -12.41
N LEU A 347 -14.39 -11.70 -12.66
CA LEU A 347 -13.70 -11.95 -13.93
C LEU A 347 -13.64 -13.45 -14.27
N GLY A 348 -13.43 -14.29 -13.27
CA GLY A 348 -13.43 -15.75 -13.41
C GLY A 348 -14.80 -16.35 -13.80
N GLN A 349 -15.87 -15.57 -13.69
CA GLN A 349 -17.24 -15.98 -14.05
C GLN A 349 -17.71 -15.39 -15.39
N LEU A 350 -16.90 -14.56 -16.05
CA LEU A 350 -17.21 -14.05 -17.38
C LEU A 350 -17.10 -15.14 -18.46
N PRO A 351 -17.89 -15.02 -19.53
CA PRO A 351 -19.08 -14.16 -19.70
C PRO A 351 -20.35 -14.70 -19.03
N ASP A 352 -20.31 -15.92 -18.47
CA ASP A 352 -21.51 -16.72 -18.19
C ASP A 352 -22.41 -16.22 -17.05
N LYS A 353 -21.89 -15.45 -16.07
CA LYS A 353 -22.69 -15.01 -14.90
C LYS A 353 -22.72 -13.51 -14.64
N SER A 354 -21.65 -12.80 -14.99
CA SER A 354 -21.47 -11.42 -14.52
C SER A 354 -21.63 -10.38 -15.62
N CYS A 355 -21.55 -10.77 -16.91
CA CYS A 355 -21.77 -9.86 -18.03
C CYS A 355 -21.90 -10.60 -19.38
N ALA A 356 -23.10 -11.09 -19.69
CA ALA A 356 -23.33 -11.89 -20.91
C ALA A 356 -23.24 -11.05 -22.20
N ASP A 357 -23.56 -9.76 -22.12
CA ASP A 357 -23.57 -8.87 -23.27
C ASP A 357 -22.24 -8.13 -23.44
N CYS A 358 -21.49 -7.75 -22.39
CA CYS A 358 -20.19 -7.07 -22.55
C CYS A 358 -19.00 -8.00 -22.83
N ALA A 359 -19.08 -9.28 -22.45
CA ALA A 359 -18.00 -10.24 -22.59
C ALA A 359 -18.38 -11.40 -23.52
N VAL A 360 -17.37 -12.00 -24.16
CA VAL A 360 -17.56 -13.16 -25.03
C VAL A 360 -16.50 -14.22 -24.74
N HIS A 361 -16.90 -15.50 -24.86
CA HIS A 361 -15.95 -16.60 -24.89
C HIS A 361 -15.07 -16.48 -26.13
N LEU A 362 -13.77 -16.45 -25.91
CA LEU A 362 -12.78 -16.36 -26.96
C LEU A 362 -12.80 -17.61 -27.82
N GLN A 363 -12.98 -17.44 -29.13
CA GLN A 363 -12.91 -18.56 -30.06
C GLN A 363 -11.45 -18.89 -30.38
N LEU A 364 -11.03 -20.12 -30.03
CA LEU A 364 -9.73 -20.67 -30.40
C LEU A 364 -9.80 -21.28 -31.81
N LEU A 365 -8.92 -20.82 -32.70
CA LEU A 365 -8.81 -21.28 -34.08
C LEU A 365 -7.48 -21.99 -34.33
N ASP A 366 -7.45 -22.81 -35.36
CA ASP A 366 -6.20 -23.36 -35.89
C ASP A 366 -5.23 -22.25 -36.37
N GLN A 367 -3.98 -22.62 -36.63
CA GLN A 367 -2.92 -21.71 -37.10
C GLN A 367 -3.29 -20.92 -38.38
N ASN A 368 -4.23 -21.42 -39.19
CA ASN A 368 -4.65 -20.82 -40.45
C ASN A 368 -5.94 -19.98 -40.31
N ALA A 369 -6.53 -19.91 -39.12
CA ALA A 369 -7.88 -19.37 -38.89
C ALA A 369 -8.98 -20.05 -39.73
N SER A 370 -8.74 -21.28 -40.20
CA SER A 370 -9.66 -22.00 -41.11
C SER A 370 -10.72 -22.83 -40.38
N GLY A 371 -10.48 -23.15 -39.12
CA GLY A 371 -11.37 -23.98 -38.30
C GLY A 371 -11.05 -23.87 -36.81
N PRO A 372 -11.80 -24.60 -35.96
CA PRO A 372 -11.56 -24.63 -34.53
C PRO A 372 -10.17 -25.20 -34.22
N TYR A 373 -9.56 -24.71 -33.13
CA TYR A 373 -8.30 -25.25 -32.65
C TYR A 373 -8.47 -26.75 -32.34
N PRO A 374 -7.63 -27.65 -32.91
CA PRO A 374 -7.78 -29.11 -32.76
C PRO A 374 -7.49 -29.63 -31.35
N GLY A 375 -7.11 -28.75 -30.42
CA GLY A 375 -6.79 -29.09 -29.04
C GLY A 375 -5.29 -29.21 -28.79
N VAL A 376 -4.92 -29.28 -27.52
CA VAL A 376 -3.53 -29.30 -27.03
C VAL A 376 -2.69 -30.48 -27.57
N SER A 377 -3.32 -31.61 -27.90
CA SER A 377 -2.64 -32.79 -28.44
C SER A 377 -2.12 -32.63 -29.87
N ALA A 378 -2.58 -31.61 -30.60
CA ALA A 378 -2.22 -31.40 -31.99
C ALA A 378 -0.82 -30.78 -32.17
N ASN A 379 -0.24 -30.21 -31.11
CA ASN A 379 1.08 -29.57 -31.15
C ASN A 379 1.19 -28.53 -32.28
N THR A 380 0.14 -27.70 -32.44
CA THR A 380 0.04 -26.65 -33.46
C THR A 380 -0.16 -25.27 -32.83
N ASN A 381 0.30 -24.23 -33.52
CA ASN A 381 -0.02 -22.85 -33.15
C ASN A 381 -1.53 -22.58 -33.19
N MET A 382 -1.99 -21.63 -32.39
CA MET A 382 -3.39 -21.21 -32.37
C MET A 382 -3.56 -19.73 -32.69
N LYS A 383 -4.77 -19.42 -33.10
CA LYS A 383 -5.24 -18.04 -33.27
C LYS A 383 -6.40 -17.76 -32.32
N LEU A 384 -6.29 -16.64 -31.62
CA LEU A 384 -7.31 -16.09 -30.74
C LEU A 384 -8.16 -15.12 -31.56
N ARG A 385 -9.43 -15.44 -31.80
CA ARG A 385 -10.33 -14.52 -32.50
C ARG A 385 -10.83 -13.45 -31.54
N ILE A 386 -10.33 -12.24 -31.72
CA ILE A 386 -10.70 -11.09 -30.90
C ILE A 386 -11.95 -10.43 -31.48
N VAL A 387 -12.98 -10.27 -30.64
CA VAL A 387 -14.21 -9.55 -30.97
C VAL A 387 -14.04 -8.07 -30.55
N PRO A 388 -14.15 -7.11 -31.49
CA PRO A 388 -14.06 -5.69 -31.18
C PRO A 388 -15.17 -5.24 -30.22
N GLY A 389 -14.85 -4.35 -29.28
CA GLY A 389 -15.82 -3.76 -28.36
C GLY A 389 -16.36 -4.70 -27.29
N LYS A 390 -15.77 -5.89 -27.13
CA LYS A 390 -16.14 -6.88 -26.12
C LYS A 390 -14.93 -7.27 -25.29
N VAL A 391 -15.16 -7.67 -24.04
CA VAL A 391 -14.15 -8.35 -23.23
C VAL A 391 -13.99 -9.78 -23.76
N ASN A 392 -12.78 -10.14 -24.17
CA ASN A 392 -12.49 -11.44 -24.75
C ASN A 392 -11.95 -12.36 -23.67
N VAL A 393 -12.68 -13.42 -23.34
CA VAL A 393 -12.39 -14.25 -22.16
C VAL A 393 -12.00 -15.66 -22.56
N LEU A 394 -10.84 -16.13 -22.08
CA LEU A 394 -10.42 -17.51 -22.17
C LEU A 394 -10.39 -18.14 -20.78
N ASN A 395 -11.33 -19.04 -20.50
CA ASN A 395 -11.32 -19.87 -19.30
C ASN A 395 -10.61 -21.19 -19.60
N VAL A 396 -9.53 -21.50 -18.88
CA VAL A 396 -8.69 -22.67 -19.16
C VAL A 396 -8.10 -23.26 -17.89
N MET A 397 -7.88 -24.57 -17.88
CA MET A 397 -7.13 -25.25 -16.82
C MET A 397 -5.62 -25.11 -17.07
N ALA A 398 -4.82 -24.98 -16.02
CA ALA A 398 -3.37 -24.86 -16.09
C ALA A 398 -2.72 -26.01 -16.87
N ALA A 399 -3.22 -27.24 -16.67
CA ALA A 399 -2.73 -28.42 -17.37
C ALA A 399 -2.92 -28.35 -18.90
N ASP A 400 -4.01 -27.72 -19.36
CA ASP A 400 -4.24 -27.48 -20.79
C ASP A 400 -3.43 -26.28 -21.28
N PHE A 401 -3.37 -25.22 -20.47
CA PHE A 401 -2.63 -24.00 -20.78
C PHE A 401 -1.15 -24.24 -21.06
N VAL A 402 -0.46 -25.04 -20.24
CA VAL A 402 0.97 -25.34 -20.45
C VAL A 402 1.24 -26.22 -21.67
N GLN A 403 0.21 -26.81 -22.29
CA GLN A 403 0.36 -27.60 -23.52
C GLN A 403 0.02 -26.78 -24.77
N MET A 404 -0.47 -25.55 -24.60
CA MET A 404 -0.76 -24.65 -25.70
C MET A 404 0.55 -24.11 -26.30
N GLN A 405 0.69 -24.22 -27.63
CA GLN A 405 1.85 -23.66 -28.34
C GLN A 405 1.69 -22.16 -28.60
N ASN A 406 2.29 -21.61 -29.66
CA ASN A 406 2.25 -20.18 -29.93
C ASN A 406 0.82 -19.67 -30.11
N MET A 407 0.53 -18.55 -29.45
CA MET A 407 -0.69 -17.78 -29.61
C MET A 407 -0.45 -16.58 -30.52
N SER A 408 -1.38 -16.38 -31.46
CA SER A 408 -1.47 -15.19 -32.29
C SER A 408 -2.91 -14.72 -32.38
N PHE A 409 -3.15 -13.53 -32.92
CA PHE A 409 -4.49 -12.94 -32.98
C PHE A 409 -5.09 -13.07 -34.39
N ASP A 410 -6.37 -13.44 -34.46
CA ASP A 410 -7.23 -13.31 -35.66
C ASP A 410 -8.14 -12.09 -35.45
N GLY A 411 -7.99 -11.07 -36.28
CA GLY A 411 -8.69 -9.78 -36.12
C GLY A 411 -7.84 -8.70 -35.43
N PRO A 412 -8.46 -7.71 -34.74
CA PRO A 412 -7.72 -6.69 -34.02
C PRO A 412 -6.92 -7.32 -32.87
N LYS A 413 -5.82 -6.69 -32.47
CA LYS A 413 -5.11 -7.08 -31.25
C LYS A 413 -5.90 -6.61 -30.02
N PRO A 414 -5.70 -7.24 -28.84
CA PRO A 414 -6.22 -6.74 -27.59
C PRO A 414 -5.87 -5.26 -27.40
N GLY A 415 -6.81 -4.50 -26.89
CA GLY A 415 -6.68 -3.06 -26.63
C GLY A 415 -7.65 -2.62 -25.54
N PRO A 416 -7.64 -1.34 -25.12
CA PRO A 416 -8.45 -0.86 -24.00
C PRO A 416 -9.95 -1.20 -24.10
N ASN A 417 -10.52 -1.14 -25.31
CA ASN A 417 -11.95 -1.40 -25.56
C ASN A 417 -12.25 -2.84 -26.01
N GLN A 418 -11.23 -3.69 -26.12
CA GLN A 418 -11.38 -5.13 -26.37
C GLN A 418 -10.29 -5.90 -25.63
N PRO A 419 -10.29 -5.88 -24.29
CA PRO A 419 -9.24 -6.53 -23.53
C PRO A 419 -9.31 -8.06 -23.66
N LEU A 420 -8.18 -8.71 -23.41
CA LEU A 420 -8.06 -10.15 -23.29
C LEU A 420 -7.89 -10.51 -21.81
N ILE A 421 -8.78 -11.36 -21.30
CA ILE A 421 -8.70 -11.92 -19.96
C ILE A 421 -8.52 -13.43 -20.09
N VAL A 422 -7.42 -13.94 -19.55
CA VAL A 422 -7.19 -15.39 -19.46
C VAL A 422 -7.36 -15.80 -18.01
N ASN A 423 -8.42 -16.53 -17.72
CA ASN A 423 -8.71 -17.07 -16.41
C ASN A 423 -8.12 -18.48 -16.30
N ILE A 424 -7.13 -18.67 -15.43
CA ILE A 424 -6.64 -19.99 -15.03
C ILE A 424 -7.48 -20.44 -13.83
N ILE A 425 -8.48 -21.29 -14.10
CA ILE A 425 -9.60 -21.53 -13.17
C ILE A 425 -9.30 -22.58 -12.09
N ASP A 426 -8.13 -23.22 -12.13
CA ASP A 426 -7.66 -24.18 -11.14
C ASP A 426 -7.69 -23.60 -9.72
N SER A 427 -8.08 -24.42 -8.75
CA SER A 427 -8.05 -24.07 -7.33
C SER A 427 -6.79 -24.58 -6.64
N GLY A 428 -6.34 -23.90 -5.58
CA GLY A 428 -5.21 -24.35 -4.78
C GLY A 428 -3.87 -23.95 -5.38
N ILE A 429 -2.93 -24.90 -5.51
CA ILE A 429 -1.59 -24.63 -6.06
C ILE A 429 -1.64 -24.79 -7.58
N VAL A 430 -1.40 -23.69 -8.28
CA VAL A 430 -1.33 -23.63 -9.75
C VAL A 430 0.13 -23.53 -10.17
N THR A 431 0.60 -24.42 -11.04
CA THR A 431 1.99 -24.40 -11.54
C THR A 431 1.99 -24.28 -13.06
N LEU A 432 2.60 -23.22 -13.57
CA LEU A 432 2.81 -22.96 -14.99
C LEU A 432 4.29 -23.16 -15.31
N THR A 433 4.60 -24.30 -15.92
CA THR A 433 5.97 -24.66 -16.33
C THR A 433 6.35 -24.15 -17.71
N ASP A 434 5.36 -23.72 -18.49
CA ASP A 434 5.50 -23.26 -19.87
C ASP A 434 4.43 -22.19 -20.15
N TYR A 435 4.66 -21.36 -21.16
CA TYR A 435 3.74 -20.33 -21.61
C TYR A 435 3.53 -20.42 -23.12
N PRO A 436 2.29 -20.27 -23.59
CA PRO A 436 2.01 -20.23 -25.02
C PRO A 436 2.78 -19.06 -25.63
N GLY A 437 3.72 -19.34 -26.54
CA GLY A 437 4.60 -18.33 -27.11
C GLY A 437 3.82 -17.20 -27.79
N GLN A 438 4.11 -15.95 -27.43
CA GLN A 438 3.38 -14.79 -27.94
C GLN A 438 4.31 -14.02 -28.87
N GLY A 439 3.90 -13.84 -30.12
CA GLY A 439 4.74 -13.38 -31.23
C GLY A 439 5.26 -11.94 -31.13
N GLY A 440 6.11 -11.67 -30.14
CA GLY A 440 6.82 -10.41 -29.93
C GLY A 440 6.07 -9.38 -29.09
N ILE A 441 6.83 -8.34 -28.73
CA ILE A 441 6.40 -7.20 -27.91
C ILE A 441 5.36 -6.35 -28.66
N GLY A 442 4.24 -5.99 -28.03
CA GLY A 442 3.29 -5.02 -28.59
C GLY A 442 2.41 -4.33 -27.54
N GLU A 443 1.67 -3.30 -27.95
CA GLU A 443 0.76 -2.55 -27.06
C GLU A 443 -0.35 -3.42 -26.45
N TRP A 444 -0.72 -4.51 -27.11
CA TRP A 444 -1.73 -5.46 -26.62
C TRP A 444 -1.41 -6.06 -25.26
N VAL A 445 -0.14 -6.08 -24.87
CA VAL A 445 0.33 -6.55 -23.56
C VAL A 445 -0.32 -5.76 -22.43
N LYS A 446 -0.56 -4.45 -22.63
CA LYS A 446 -1.25 -3.57 -21.68
C LYS A 446 -2.75 -3.87 -21.55
N SER A 447 -3.30 -4.73 -22.40
CA SER A 447 -4.72 -5.09 -22.39
C SER A 447 -4.91 -6.60 -22.24
N THR A 448 -3.89 -7.29 -21.72
CA THR A 448 -3.93 -8.71 -21.36
C THR A 448 -3.81 -8.88 -19.85
N LEU A 449 -4.77 -9.60 -19.26
CA LEU A 449 -4.82 -9.93 -17.85
C LEU A 449 -4.80 -11.45 -17.64
N TRP A 450 -3.88 -11.92 -16.80
CA TRP A 450 -3.79 -13.31 -16.35
C TRP A 450 -4.42 -13.44 -14.98
N ASN A 451 -5.68 -13.86 -14.94
CA ASN A 451 -6.46 -13.91 -13.71
C ASN A 451 -6.45 -15.32 -13.09
N PHE A 452 -6.21 -15.39 -11.79
CA PHE A 452 -6.16 -16.63 -11.01
C PHE A 452 -7.23 -16.60 -9.91
N PRO A 453 -8.51 -16.75 -10.27
CA PRO A 453 -9.66 -16.48 -9.38
C PRO A 453 -9.76 -17.43 -8.19
N ASN A 454 -9.18 -18.63 -8.28
CA ASN A 454 -9.34 -19.69 -7.27
C ASN A 454 -8.00 -20.15 -6.66
N ALA A 455 -6.88 -19.58 -7.09
CA ALA A 455 -5.56 -20.04 -6.68
C ALA A 455 -5.21 -19.53 -5.27
N SER A 456 -4.63 -20.42 -4.45
CA SER A 456 -4.00 -20.05 -3.18
C SER A 456 -2.49 -19.83 -3.34
N GLU A 457 -1.90 -20.43 -4.37
CA GLU A 457 -0.50 -20.30 -4.77
C GLU A 457 -0.37 -20.40 -6.29
N VAL A 458 0.46 -19.56 -6.91
CA VAL A 458 0.74 -19.55 -8.34
C VAL A 458 2.26 -19.62 -8.54
N ARG A 459 2.74 -20.65 -9.22
CA ARG A 459 4.16 -20.85 -9.54
C ARG A 459 4.41 -20.62 -11.01
N LEU A 460 5.16 -19.58 -11.34
CA LEU A 460 5.55 -19.19 -12.68
C LEU A 460 7.00 -19.62 -12.92
N LEU A 461 7.19 -20.83 -13.48
CA LEU A 461 8.47 -21.55 -13.46
C LEU A 461 9.16 -21.70 -14.83
N SER A 462 8.70 -21.05 -15.90
CA SER A 462 9.32 -21.25 -17.21
C SER A 462 10.79 -20.78 -17.23
N ASN A 463 11.67 -21.63 -17.74
CA ASN A 463 13.11 -21.38 -17.75
C ASN A 463 13.53 -20.39 -18.86
N ASN A 464 12.69 -20.17 -19.87
CA ASN A 464 13.06 -19.42 -21.07
C ASN A 464 12.01 -18.41 -21.59
N ASP A 465 10.80 -18.39 -21.02
CA ASP A 465 9.72 -17.55 -21.56
C ASP A 465 9.40 -16.35 -20.68
N ASP A 466 9.07 -15.26 -21.36
CA ASP A 466 8.54 -14.04 -20.78
C ASP A 466 7.00 -14.17 -20.68
N VAL A 467 6.43 -13.73 -19.57
CA VAL A 467 4.98 -13.61 -19.42
C VAL A 467 4.57 -12.21 -19.86
N TRP A 468 3.70 -12.14 -20.87
CA TRP A 468 3.24 -10.87 -21.45
C TRP A 468 1.84 -10.54 -20.95
N GLY A 469 1.73 -9.51 -20.12
CA GLY A 469 0.47 -9.07 -19.52
C GLY A 469 0.56 -9.02 -18.00
N THR A 470 -0.51 -8.53 -17.38
CA THR A 470 -0.54 -8.33 -15.92
C THR A 470 -0.99 -9.61 -15.21
N ILE A 471 -0.24 -10.05 -14.20
CA ILE A 471 -0.62 -11.15 -13.31
C ILE A 471 -1.59 -10.62 -12.26
N PHE A 472 -2.79 -11.20 -12.19
CA PHE A 472 -3.85 -10.83 -11.25
C PHE A 472 -4.25 -12.04 -10.41
N ALA A 473 -3.68 -12.12 -9.19
CA ALA A 473 -3.85 -13.24 -8.27
C ALA A 473 -4.02 -12.77 -6.81
N PRO A 474 -5.03 -11.94 -6.50
CA PRO A 474 -5.17 -11.27 -5.20
C PRO A 474 -5.45 -12.22 -4.01
N LEU A 475 -5.73 -13.49 -4.29
CA LEU A 475 -5.87 -14.56 -3.28
C LEU A 475 -4.58 -15.36 -3.07
N ALA A 476 -3.63 -15.30 -4.00
CA ALA A 476 -2.53 -16.24 -4.07
C ALA A 476 -1.20 -15.66 -3.58
N HIS A 477 -0.36 -16.54 -3.04
CA HIS A 477 1.09 -16.31 -3.08
C HIS A 477 1.58 -16.56 -4.50
N VAL A 478 2.30 -15.62 -5.10
CA VAL A 478 2.94 -15.81 -6.41
C VAL A 478 4.42 -16.13 -6.18
N ASP A 479 4.91 -17.22 -6.75
CA ASP A 479 6.33 -17.53 -6.88
C ASP A 479 6.70 -17.43 -8.36
N SER A 480 7.68 -16.61 -8.70
CA SER A 480 8.00 -16.31 -10.09
C SER A 480 9.49 -16.28 -10.37
N ALA A 481 9.91 -17.10 -11.33
CA ALA A 481 11.28 -17.16 -11.85
C ALA A 481 11.37 -16.73 -13.33
N VAL A 482 10.28 -16.17 -13.85
CA VAL A 482 10.10 -15.69 -15.23
C VAL A 482 10.24 -14.18 -15.30
N LYS A 483 10.57 -13.66 -16.48
CA LYS A 483 10.43 -12.22 -16.74
C LYS A 483 8.96 -11.90 -16.99
N ILE A 484 8.47 -10.82 -16.38
CA ILE A 484 7.06 -10.38 -16.48
C ILE A 484 7.04 -9.04 -17.21
N GLU A 485 6.42 -9.02 -18.37
CA GLU A 485 6.19 -7.82 -19.18
C GLU A 485 4.77 -7.32 -18.91
N GLY A 486 4.56 -6.82 -17.70
CA GLY A 486 3.27 -6.37 -17.16
C GLY A 486 3.38 -6.08 -15.67
N GLY A 487 2.23 -5.93 -15.02
CA GLY A 487 2.14 -5.78 -13.56
C GLY A 487 2.00 -7.09 -12.80
N VAL A 488 2.08 -7.03 -11.48
CA VAL A 488 1.80 -8.15 -10.56
C VAL A 488 0.93 -7.66 -9.41
N VAL A 489 -0.24 -8.25 -9.25
CA VAL A 489 -1.13 -8.03 -8.11
C VAL A 489 -1.35 -9.36 -7.40
N ALA A 490 -0.88 -9.48 -6.16
CA ALA A 490 -0.89 -10.74 -5.44
C ALA A 490 -1.02 -10.56 -3.93
N ARG A 491 -1.49 -11.61 -3.23
CA ARG A 491 -1.54 -11.58 -1.75
C ARG A 491 -0.13 -11.48 -1.17
N SER A 492 0.81 -12.26 -1.69
CA SER A 492 2.24 -12.17 -1.37
C SER A 492 3.05 -12.61 -2.58
N TRP A 493 4.33 -12.26 -2.63
CA TRP A 493 5.12 -12.49 -3.85
C TRP A 493 6.58 -12.84 -3.57
N THR A 494 7.07 -13.92 -4.19
CA THR A 494 8.48 -14.25 -4.34
C THR A 494 8.88 -14.07 -5.81
N HIS A 495 9.95 -13.33 -6.05
CA HIS A 495 10.46 -13.11 -7.40
C HIS A 495 11.97 -13.30 -7.50
N ASP A 496 12.38 -14.13 -8.46
CA ASP A 496 13.75 -14.61 -8.59
C ASP A 496 14.46 -14.10 -9.86
N SER A 497 15.51 -13.28 -9.66
CA SER A 497 16.55 -12.81 -10.59
C SER A 497 16.13 -12.11 -11.90
N ARG A 498 14.87 -12.19 -12.30
CA ARG A 498 14.36 -11.69 -13.58
C ARG A 498 13.84 -10.26 -13.47
N GLU A 499 13.30 -9.77 -14.58
CA GLU A 499 12.79 -8.42 -14.70
C GLU A 499 11.26 -8.40 -14.61
N VAL A 500 10.72 -7.36 -14.00
CA VAL A 500 9.31 -6.98 -14.12
C VAL A 500 9.23 -5.61 -14.79
N ASN A 501 8.58 -5.56 -15.95
CA ASN A 501 8.43 -4.38 -16.77
C ASN A 501 6.97 -3.91 -16.76
N GLY A 502 6.67 -3.06 -15.77
CA GLY A 502 5.34 -2.54 -15.48
C GLY A 502 4.81 -1.27 -16.20
N PRO A 503 5.34 -0.68 -17.31
CA PRO A 503 4.62 0.39 -18.05
C PRO A 503 3.35 -0.13 -18.73
N ARG A 504 3.02 -1.39 -18.45
CA ARG A 504 2.06 -2.24 -19.13
C ARG A 504 1.14 -2.89 -18.12
N VAL A 505 0.82 -2.14 -17.07
CA VAL A 505 -0.35 -2.43 -16.24
C VAL A 505 -1.56 -2.52 -17.15
N PHE A 506 -2.51 -3.36 -16.76
CA PHE A 506 -3.74 -3.52 -17.51
C PHE A 506 -4.45 -2.17 -17.69
N THR A 507 -4.91 -1.90 -18.90
CA THR A 507 -5.62 -0.67 -19.34
C THR A 507 -6.96 -1.02 -20.00
N GLY A 508 -7.37 -2.29 -19.88
CA GLY A 508 -8.65 -2.74 -20.40
C GLY A 508 -9.80 -2.18 -19.59
N ILE A 509 -10.86 -1.79 -20.28
CA ILE A 509 -12.10 -1.33 -19.67
C ILE A 509 -13.14 -2.44 -19.84
N ILE A 510 -13.83 -2.76 -18.75
CA ILE A 510 -14.94 -3.72 -18.71
C ILE A 510 -16.20 -2.92 -18.44
N ASP A 511 -17.04 -2.77 -19.46
CA ASP A 511 -18.33 -2.10 -19.30
C ASP A 511 -19.36 -3.12 -18.81
N TRP A 512 -19.48 -3.28 -17.49
CA TRP A 512 -20.35 -4.29 -16.87
C TRP A 512 -21.83 -4.09 -17.16
N ASP A 513 -22.23 -2.89 -17.60
CA ASP A 513 -23.62 -2.49 -17.89
C ASP A 513 -23.99 -2.53 -19.39
N ALA A 514 -23.07 -2.97 -20.27
CA ALA A 514 -23.18 -2.85 -21.74
C ALA A 514 -24.21 -3.73 -22.44
#